data_AF-X1PQ54-F1
#
_entry.id   AF-X1PQ54-F1
#
_cell.length_a   1.000
_cell.length_b   1.000
_cell.length_c   1.000
_cell.angle_alpha   90.00
_cell.angle_beta   90.00
_cell.angle_gamma   90.00
#
_symmetry.space_group_name_H-M   'P 1'
#
loop_
_entity.id
_entity.type
_entity.pdbx_description
1 polymer ?
#
loop_
_entity_poly.entity_id
_entity_poly.type
_entity_poly.pdbx_seq_one_letter_code
_entity_poly.pdbx_strand_id
1 'polypeptide(L)'
;TEAIRDIQQKGKLPLLVGGSGLYLWSILEGWKIPQVPPNPKLRCDLEARAKREGSYMLYKELQQIDPLAATKIHPGNIRRIIRALEIYHMTGQLPSQLWRKEVPGFPIRIIGLTVERSKLYNRIDQRVDKMIQKGLVAEIEELVKMGYNFSLPSMSGVGYKQVGQFLQGQLMIHS
;
A
#
# COMPACT_ATOMS: atom_id res chain seq x y z
N THR A 1 2.24 -11.07 -13.95
CA THR A 1 2.63 -10.63 -15.31
C THR A 1 1.93 -11.42 -16.41
N GLU A 2 0.97 -12.29 -16.09
CA GLU A 2 0.21 -13.08 -17.06
C GLU A 2 -0.49 -12.22 -18.12
N ALA A 3 -1.27 -11.21 -17.70
CA ALA A 3 -1.92 -10.28 -18.62
C ALA A 3 -0.95 -9.58 -19.61
N ILE A 4 0.29 -9.31 -19.20
CA ILE A 4 1.33 -8.74 -20.08
C ILE A 4 1.70 -9.76 -21.18
N ARG A 5 1.91 -11.02 -20.78
CA ARG A 5 2.23 -12.11 -21.71
C ARG A 5 1.09 -12.36 -22.68
N ASP A 6 -0.16 -12.35 -22.22
CA ASP A 6 -1.32 -12.59 -23.07
C ASP A 6 -1.48 -11.51 -24.15
N ILE A 7 -1.21 -10.25 -23.79
CA ILE A 7 -1.25 -9.13 -24.74
C ILE A 7 -0.09 -9.25 -25.76
N GLN A 8 1.10 -9.63 -25.30
CA GLN A 8 2.26 -9.85 -26.16
C GLN A 8 2.06 -11.03 -27.12
N GLN A 9 1.47 -12.14 -26.65
CA GLN A 9 1.12 -13.30 -27.49
C GLN A 9 0.12 -12.94 -28.60
N LYS A 10 -0.72 -11.91 -28.36
CA LYS A 10 -1.63 -11.34 -29.36
C LYS A 10 -0.96 -10.33 -30.29
N GLY A 11 0.37 -10.16 -30.23
CA GLY A 11 1.12 -9.20 -31.05
C GLY A 11 0.85 -7.72 -30.71
N LYS A 12 0.30 -7.44 -29.52
CA LYS A 12 -0.07 -6.09 -29.08
C LYS A 12 0.93 -5.54 -28.05
N LEU A 13 1.00 -4.22 -27.95
CA LEU A 13 1.82 -3.52 -26.95
C LEU A 13 1.04 -3.37 -25.62
N PRO A 14 1.49 -3.95 -24.51
CA PRO A 14 0.87 -3.75 -23.20
C PRO A 14 1.11 -2.32 -22.69
N LEU A 15 0.04 -1.64 -22.30
CA LEU A 15 0.10 -0.32 -21.64
C LEU A 15 -0.35 -0.45 -20.19
N LEU A 16 0.58 -0.27 -19.26
CA LEU A 16 0.28 -0.23 -17.83
C LEU A 16 0.05 1.23 -17.41
N VAL A 17 -1.20 1.56 -17.09
CA VAL A 17 -1.63 2.92 -16.71
C VAL A 17 -2.15 2.90 -15.27
N GLY A 18 -1.75 3.87 -14.46
CA GLY A 18 -2.24 3.99 -13.09
C GLY A 18 -1.37 4.87 -12.20
N GLY A 19 -1.79 5.06 -10.94
CA GLY A 19 -1.13 5.94 -9.96
C GLY A 19 -0.52 5.21 -8.76
N SER A 20 -0.66 3.90 -8.66
CA SER A 20 -0.14 3.14 -7.51
C SER A 20 1.33 2.77 -7.75
N GLY A 21 2.23 3.71 -7.42
CA GLY A 21 3.67 3.57 -7.66
C GLY A 21 4.25 2.23 -7.22
N LEU A 22 3.80 1.69 -6.07
CA LEU A 22 4.26 0.38 -5.57
C LEU A 22 4.02 -0.77 -6.57
N TYR A 23 2.85 -0.82 -7.21
CA TYR A 23 2.51 -1.88 -8.17
C TYR A 23 3.24 -1.69 -9.50
N LEU A 24 3.44 -0.43 -9.90
CA LEU A 24 4.25 -0.13 -11.08
C LEU A 24 5.69 -0.58 -10.84
N TRP A 25 6.32 -0.12 -9.76
CA TRP A 25 7.69 -0.46 -9.40
C TRP A 25 7.90 -1.96 -9.17
N SER A 26 6.92 -2.68 -8.62
CA SER A 26 7.04 -4.13 -8.45
C SER A 26 7.14 -4.87 -9.77
N ILE A 27 6.48 -4.38 -10.82
CA ILE A 27 6.58 -4.94 -12.17
C ILE A 27 7.88 -4.48 -12.84
N LEU A 28 8.20 -3.19 -12.76
CA LEU A 28 9.36 -2.58 -13.42
C LEU A 28 10.70 -3.13 -12.89
N GLU A 29 10.77 -3.38 -11.59
CA GLU A 29 11.97 -3.94 -10.92
C GLU A 29 11.86 -5.45 -10.69
N GLY A 30 10.78 -6.08 -11.19
CA GLY A 30 10.49 -7.50 -11.07
C GLY A 30 10.61 -8.06 -9.65
N TRP A 31 9.94 -7.41 -8.70
CA TRP A 31 9.91 -7.84 -7.31
C TRP A 31 9.26 -9.22 -7.20
N LYS A 32 9.94 -10.13 -6.51
CA LYS A 32 9.35 -11.37 -6.03
C LYS A 32 8.75 -11.12 -4.66
N ILE A 33 7.42 -11.10 -4.61
CA ILE A 33 6.71 -11.03 -3.33
C ILE A 33 6.90 -12.39 -2.64
N PRO A 34 7.45 -12.43 -1.41
CA PRO A 34 7.56 -13.67 -0.66
C PRO A 34 6.17 -14.29 -0.50
N GLN A 35 6.03 -15.57 -0.86
CA GLN A 35 4.78 -16.34 -0.76
C GLN A 35 4.48 -16.77 0.69
N VAL A 36 4.68 -15.85 1.63
CA VAL A 36 4.41 -16.05 3.05
C VAL A 36 3.08 -15.35 3.35
N PRO A 37 1.99 -16.08 3.61
CA PRO A 37 0.72 -15.44 3.95
C PRO A 37 0.86 -14.60 5.23
N PRO A 38 0.07 -13.53 5.40
CA PRO A 38 0.05 -12.79 6.65
C PRO A 38 -0.46 -13.69 7.79
N ASN A 39 0.11 -13.55 8.99
CA ASN A 39 -0.36 -14.21 10.20
C ASN A 39 -0.99 -13.15 11.14
N PRO A 40 -2.33 -13.06 11.22
CA PRO A 40 -3.01 -12.03 12.00
C PRO A 40 -2.64 -12.03 13.48
N LYS A 41 -2.46 -13.21 14.08
CA LYS A 41 -2.12 -13.34 15.50
C LYS A 41 -0.72 -12.78 15.77
N LEU A 42 0.26 -13.20 14.97
CA LEU A 42 1.64 -12.71 15.10
C LEU A 42 1.74 -11.20 14.85
N ARG A 43 0.99 -10.66 13.89
CA ARG A 43 0.91 -9.21 13.68
C ARG A 43 0.36 -8.48 14.89
N CYS A 44 -0.74 -8.98 15.46
CA CYS A 44 -1.34 -8.38 16.65
C CYS A 44 -0.33 -8.35 17.81
N ASP A 45 0.38 -9.46 18.04
CA ASP A 45 1.39 -9.58 19.08
C ASP A 45 2.55 -8.60 18.87
N LEU A 46 3.08 -8.50 17.65
CA LEU A 46 4.15 -7.57 17.29
C LEU A 46 3.70 -6.11 17.35
N GLU A 47 2.47 -5.80 16.95
CA GLU A 47 1.89 -4.46 17.08
C GLU A 47 1.71 -4.05 18.54
N ALA A 48 1.27 -4.99 19.39
CA ALA A 48 1.17 -4.77 20.84
C ALA A 48 2.55 -4.55 21.48
N ARG A 49 3.57 -5.32 21.08
CA ARG A 49 4.96 -5.09 21.49
C ARG A 49 5.47 -3.72 21.04
N ALA A 50 5.25 -3.34 19.79
CA ALA A 50 5.64 -2.03 19.26
C ALA A 50 5.01 -0.87 20.05
N LYS A 51 3.77 -1.02 20.53
CA LYS A 51 3.09 -0.02 21.36
C LYS A 51 3.69 0.08 22.77
N ARG A 52 4.11 -1.03 23.37
CA ARG A 52 4.67 -1.06 24.74
C ARG A 52 6.15 -0.66 24.79
N GLU A 53 6.95 -1.17 23.85
CA GLU A 53 8.41 -1.09 23.86
C GLU A 53 8.96 -0.07 22.86
N GLY A 54 8.12 0.42 21.94
CA GLY A 54 8.50 1.30 20.85
C GLY A 54 8.98 0.55 19.61
N SER A 55 8.80 1.19 18.44
CA SER A 55 9.17 0.60 17.14
C SER A 55 10.66 0.27 17.00
N TYR A 56 11.50 1.05 17.69
CA TYR A 56 12.94 0.93 17.61
C TYR A 56 13.46 -0.37 18.22
N MET A 57 12.75 -0.92 19.21
CA MET A 57 13.12 -2.22 19.80
C MET A 57 12.92 -3.36 18.81
N LEU A 58 11.79 -3.37 18.08
CA LEU A 58 11.58 -4.32 16.99
C LEU A 58 12.58 -4.12 15.84
N TYR A 59 12.98 -2.88 15.56
CA TYR A 59 14.01 -2.60 14.58
C TYR A 59 15.37 -3.19 14.99
N LYS A 60 15.76 -3.08 16.26
CA LYS A 60 16.98 -3.70 16.79
C LYS A 60 16.94 -5.23 16.67
N GLU A 61 15.80 -5.84 16.99
CA GLU A 61 15.59 -7.28 16.80
C GLU A 61 15.78 -7.67 15.32
N LEU A 62 15.17 -6.92 14.40
CA LEU A 62 15.38 -7.12 12.97
C LEU A 62 16.86 -6.94 12.58
N GLN A 63 17.56 -5.97 13.15
CA GLN A 63 18.98 -5.75 12.86
C GLN A 63 19.87 -6.89 13.33
N GLN A 64 19.52 -7.56 14.44
CA GLN A 64 20.24 -8.74 14.93
C GLN A 64 19.98 -9.97 14.06
N ILE A 65 18.74 -10.14 13.58
CA ILE A 65 18.34 -11.29 12.76
C ILE A 65 18.82 -11.13 11.31
N ASP A 66 18.56 -9.97 10.70
CA ASP A 66 18.82 -9.69 9.30
C ASP A 66 19.30 -8.24 9.11
N PRO A 67 20.60 -7.97 9.31
CA PRO A 67 21.18 -6.64 9.12
C PRO A 67 20.93 -6.08 7.72
N LEU A 68 20.93 -6.93 6.69
CA LEU A 68 20.70 -6.52 5.30
C LEU A 68 19.27 -6.02 5.11
N ALA A 69 18.27 -6.71 5.67
CA ALA A 69 16.90 -6.22 5.63
C ALA A 69 16.73 -4.92 6.41
N ALA A 70 17.37 -4.80 7.57
CA ALA A 70 17.32 -3.61 8.41
C ALA A 70 17.82 -2.36 7.65
N THR A 71 18.93 -2.45 6.89
CA THR A 71 19.43 -1.30 6.09
C THR A 71 18.41 -0.75 5.08
N LYS A 72 17.47 -1.58 4.62
CA LYS A 72 16.44 -1.22 3.62
C LYS A 72 15.14 -0.72 4.25
N ILE A 73 14.99 -0.83 5.57
CA ILE A 73 13.76 -0.47 6.29
C ILE A 73 14.06 0.68 7.24
N HIS A 74 13.34 1.78 7.09
CA HIS A 74 13.45 2.88 8.05
C HIS A 74 12.95 2.45 9.46
N PRO A 75 13.64 2.79 10.56
CA PRO A 75 13.25 2.38 11.93
C PRO A 75 11.86 2.84 12.37
N GLY A 76 11.34 3.92 11.76
CA GLY A 76 9.98 4.42 11.98
C GLY A 76 8.90 3.67 11.19
N ASN A 77 9.25 2.80 10.24
CA ASN A 77 8.29 2.08 9.42
C ASN A 77 7.89 0.75 10.08
N ILE A 78 7.09 0.86 11.14
CA ILE A 78 6.59 -0.27 11.96
C ILE A 78 6.02 -1.38 11.09
N ARG A 79 5.19 -1.04 10.09
CA ARG A 79 4.56 -2.02 9.20
C ARG A 79 5.59 -2.87 8.45
N ARG A 80 6.68 -2.27 7.95
CA ARG A 80 7.74 -3.01 7.25
C ARG A 80 8.58 -3.85 8.21
N ILE A 81 8.86 -3.34 9.41
CA ILE A 81 9.59 -4.09 10.45
C ILE A 81 8.79 -5.33 10.86
N ILE A 82 7.51 -5.16 11.19
CA ILE A 82 6.61 -6.25 11.56
C ILE A 82 6.52 -7.29 10.43
N ARG A 83 6.42 -6.87 9.18
CA ARG A 83 6.40 -7.82 8.05
C ARG A 83 7.72 -8.59 7.91
N ALA A 84 8.86 -7.95 8.14
CA ALA A 84 10.15 -8.62 8.07
C ALA A 84 10.29 -9.66 9.20
N LEU A 85 9.97 -9.30 10.43
CA LEU A 85 9.96 -10.23 11.58
C LEU A 85 8.93 -11.35 11.38
N GLU A 86 7.73 -11.04 10.89
CA GLU A 86 6.68 -12.01 10.56
C GLU A 86 7.20 -13.08 9.59
N ILE A 87 7.86 -12.65 8.50
CA ILE A 87 8.43 -13.58 7.52
C ILE A 87 9.46 -14.50 8.20
N TYR A 88 10.36 -13.94 9.00
CA TYR A 88 11.38 -14.73 9.68
C TYR A 88 10.78 -15.74 10.66
N HIS A 89 9.88 -15.31 11.55
CA HIS A 89 9.26 -16.20 12.53
C HIS A 89 8.41 -17.30 11.90
N MET A 90 7.79 -17.05 10.74
CA MET A 90 6.96 -18.05 10.06
C MET A 90 7.77 -19.05 9.24
N THR A 91 8.94 -18.66 8.74
CA THR A 91 9.68 -19.46 7.75
C THR A 91 11.08 -19.89 8.18
N GLY A 92 11.64 -19.25 9.21
CA GLY A 92 13.05 -19.36 9.59
C GLY A 92 14.02 -18.73 8.58
N GLN A 93 13.52 -18.15 7.48
CA GLN A 93 14.36 -17.57 6.43
C GLN A 93 14.52 -16.07 6.62
N LEU A 94 15.69 -15.56 6.26
CA LEU A 94 15.98 -14.14 6.34
C LEU A 94 15.17 -13.37 5.28
N PRO A 95 14.43 -12.31 5.64
CA PRO A 95 13.67 -11.51 4.69
C PRO A 95 14.51 -11.01 3.50
N SER A 96 15.77 -10.65 3.73
CA SER A 96 16.72 -10.22 2.70
C SER A 96 17.01 -11.29 1.64
N GLN A 97 16.94 -12.58 1.98
CA GLN A 97 17.11 -13.69 1.05
C GLN A 97 15.87 -13.91 0.17
N LEU A 98 14.70 -13.53 0.69
CA LEU A 98 13.40 -13.66 0.03
C LEU A 98 13.05 -12.46 -0.84
N TRP A 99 13.54 -11.26 -0.52
CA TRP A 99 13.37 -10.05 -1.34
C TRP A 99 14.28 -10.07 -2.56
N ARG A 100 13.97 -10.94 -3.50
CA ARG A 100 14.65 -11.04 -4.79
C ARG A 100 13.99 -10.12 -5.82
N LYS A 101 14.83 -9.53 -6.66
CA LYS A 101 14.43 -8.81 -7.86
C LYS A 101 14.92 -9.63 -9.05
N GLU A 102 14.04 -9.91 -9.99
CA GLU A 102 14.41 -10.46 -11.29
C GLU A 102 14.21 -9.37 -12.33
N VAL A 103 15.23 -9.08 -13.12
CA VAL A 103 15.08 -8.10 -14.20
C VAL A 103 13.98 -8.56 -15.15
N PRO A 104 12.97 -7.72 -15.45
CA PRO A 104 11.93 -8.10 -16.38
C PRO A 104 12.52 -8.47 -17.75
N GLY A 105 12.10 -9.59 -18.31
CA GLY A 105 12.56 -10.09 -19.61
C GLY A 105 11.99 -9.34 -20.83
N PHE A 106 11.59 -8.07 -20.67
CA PHE A 106 11.00 -7.27 -21.74
C PHE A 106 11.44 -5.80 -21.63
N PRO A 107 11.58 -5.09 -22.76
CA PRO A 107 11.93 -3.69 -22.76
C PRO A 107 10.80 -2.85 -22.14
N ILE A 108 11.19 -1.82 -21.40
CA ILE A 108 10.29 -0.96 -20.64
C ILE A 108 10.50 0.49 -21.09
N ARG A 109 9.40 1.21 -21.33
CA ARG A 109 9.38 2.66 -21.54
C ARG A 109 8.46 3.30 -20.50
N ILE A 110 8.98 4.27 -19.75
CA ILE A 110 8.22 5.01 -18.74
C ILE A 110 7.92 6.40 -19.29
N ILE A 111 6.64 6.79 -19.22
CA ILE A 111 6.17 8.15 -19.56
C ILE A 111 5.58 8.74 -18.29
N GLY A 112 6.23 9.77 -17.75
CA GLY A 112 5.75 10.52 -16.60
C GLY A 112 4.94 11.73 -17.05
N LEU A 113 3.71 11.85 -16.56
CA LEU A 113 2.91 13.06 -16.73
C LEU A 113 3.10 13.96 -15.50
N THR A 114 3.60 15.17 -15.71
CA THR A 114 3.81 16.15 -14.64
C THR A 114 2.99 17.41 -14.89
N VAL A 115 2.63 18.08 -13.80
CA VAL A 115 1.91 19.34 -13.82
C VAL A 115 2.40 20.19 -12.66
N GLU A 116 2.29 21.50 -12.80
CA GLU A 116 2.58 22.45 -11.74
C GLU A 116 1.75 22.14 -10.48
N ARG A 117 2.38 22.21 -9.30
CA ARG A 117 1.79 21.76 -8.03
C ARG A 117 0.49 22.52 -7.68
N SER A 118 0.45 23.83 -7.94
CA SER A 118 -0.74 24.69 -7.75
C SER A 118 -1.93 24.18 -8.57
N LYS A 119 -1.72 23.95 -9.87
CA LYS A 119 -2.73 23.44 -10.81
C LYS A 119 -3.16 22.01 -10.47
N LEU A 120 -2.25 21.18 -9.95
CA LEU A 120 -2.58 19.84 -9.48
C LEU A 120 -3.58 19.89 -8.33
N TYR A 121 -3.31 20.72 -7.31
CA TYR A 121 -4.22 20.85 -6.16
C TYR A 121 -5.60 21.36 -6.59
N ASN A 122 -5.66 22.42 -7.40
CA ASN A 122 -6.93 22.93 -7.92
C ASN A 122 -7.74 21.85 -8.65
N ARG A 123 -7.09 20.98 -9.44
CA ARG A 123 -7.76 19.85 -10.11
C ARG A 123 -8.23 18.78 -9.14
N ILE A 124 -7.46 18.51 -8.07
CA ILE A 124 -7.84 17.56 -7.03
C ILE A 124 -9.08 18.07 -6.30
N ASP A 125 -9.10 19.34 -5.90
CA ASP A 125 -10.20 19.95 -5.15
C ASP A 125 -11.49 19.91 -5.98
N GLN A 126 -11.44 20.41 -7.22
CA GLN A 126 -12.58 20.36 -8.14
C GLN A 126 -13.08 18.92 -8.39
N ARG A 127 -12.19 17.93 -8.37
CA ARG A 127 -12.58 16.53 -8.53
C ARG A 127 -13.30 16.01 -7.28
N VAL A 128 -12.86 16.40 -6.10
CA VAL A 128 -13.52 16.05 -4.83
C VAL A 128 -14.91 16.66 -4.79
N ASP A 129 -15.06 17.94 -5.12
CA ASP A 129 -16.37 18.62 -5.16
C ASP A 129 -17.34 17.90 -6.09
N LYS A 130 -16.86 17.52 -7.29
CA LYS A 130 -17.64 16.73 -8.25
C LYS A 130 -18.02 15.36 -7.72
N MET A 131 -17.16 14.70 -6.95
CA MET A 131 -17.48 13.40 -6.34
C MET A 131 -18.57 13.55 -5.28
N ILE A 132 -18.51 14.60 -4.45
CA ILE A 132 -19.54 14.90 -3.45
C ILE A 132 -20.88 15.19 -4.16
N GLN A 133 -20.89 16.05 -5.18
CA GLN A 133 -22.09 16.36 -5.96
C GLN A 133 -22.69 15.13 -6.66
N LYS A 134 -21.86 14.16 -7.03
CA LYS A 134 -22.29 12.88 -7.62
C LYS A 134 -22.78 11.85 -6.60
N GLY A 135 -22.82 12.19 -5.31
CA GLY A 135 -23.38 11.33 -4.27
C GLY A 135 -22.37 10.44 -3.55
N LEU A 136 -21.07 10.80 -3.49
CA LEU A 136 -20.07 10.05 -2.72
C LEU A 136 -20.49 9.82 -1.26
N VAL A 137 -21.15 10.82 -0.63
CA VAL A 137 -21.63 10.69 0.75
C VAL A 137 -22.70 9.60 0.85
N ALA A 138 -23.69 9.63 -0.05
CA ALA A 138 -24.76 8.63 -0.09
C ALA A 138 -24.22 7.21 -0.35
N GLU A 139 -23.25 7.07 -1.25
CA GLU A 139 -22.58 5.79 -1.52
C GLU A 139 -21.93 5.22 -0.24
N ILE A 140 -21.23 6.05 0.53
CA ILE A 140 -20.55 5.60 1.76
C ILE A 140 -21.56 5.27 2.85
N GLU A 141 -22.63 6.06 3.01
CA GLU A 141 -23.72 5.75 3.93
C GLU A 141 -24.37 4.41 3.60
N GLU A 142 -24.58 4.11 2.33
CA GLU A 142 -25.14 2.83 1.88
C GLU A 142 -24.22 1.66 2.22
N LEU A 143 -22.91 1.78 1.94
CA LEU A 143 -21.94 0.74 2.31
C LEU A 143 -21.91 0.49 3.83
N VAL A 144 -22.03 1.54 4.64
CA VAL A 144 -22.08 1.39 6.09
C VAL A 144 -23.38 0.70 6.52
N LYS A 145 -24.53 1.04 5.91
CA LYS A 145 -25.81 0.35 6.13
C LYS A 145 -25.74 -1.13 5.76
N MET A 146 -24.95 -1.49 4.74
CA MET A 146 -24.68 -2.88 4.36
C MET A 146 -23.73 -3.61 5.34
N GLY A 147 -23.19 -2.92 6.35
CA GLY A 147 -22.32 -3.50 7.38
C GLY A 147 -20.82 -3.39 7.10
N TYR A 148 -20.39 -2.66 6.06
CA TYR A 148 -18.97 -2.45 5.80
C TYR A 148 -18.35 -1.50 6.85
N ASN A 149 -17.23 -1.93 7.43
CA ASN A 149 -16.55 -1.16 8.46
C ASN A 149 -15.53 -0.18 7.87
N PHE A 150 -15.42 1.02 8.43
CA PHE A 150 -14.44 2.05 8.04
C PHE A 150 -12.96 1.62 8.16
N SER A 151 -12.66 0.59 8.94
CA SER A 151 -11.32 0.03 9.07
C SER A 151 -10.86 -0.81 7.86
N LEU A 152 -11.78 -1.13 6.93
CA LEU A 152 -11.44 -1.92 5.74
C LEU A 152 -10.46 -1.19 4.82
N PRO A 153 -9.55 -1.91 4.14
CA PRO A 153 -8.63 -1.30 3.17
C PRO A 153 -9.35 -0.52 2.06
N SER A 154 -10.51 -0.99 1.59
CA SER A 154 -11.35 -0.31 0.60
C SER A 154 -11.84 1.07 1.08
N MET A 155 -12.05 1.23 2.38
CA MET A 155 -12.49 2.49 3.01
C MET A 155 -11.36 3.48 3.29
N SER A 156 -10.11 3.08 3.02
CA SER A 156 -8.92 3.93 3.23
C SER A 156 -8.57 4.85 2.05
N GLY A 157 -9.33 4.76 0.96
CA GLY A 157 -9.16 5.61 -0.22
C GLY A 157 -9.36 7.10 0.09
N VAL A 158 -8.69 7.95 -0.70
CA VAL A 158 -8.88 9.42 -0.63
C VAL A 158 -10.33 9.75 -0.98
N GLY A 159 -11.01 10.51 -0.12
CA GLY A 159 -12.45 10.77 -0.17
C GLY A 159 -13.21 9.90 0.81
N TYR A 160 -13.07 8.57 0.71
CA TYR A 160 -13.74 7.60 1.59
C TYR A 160 -13.35 7.78 3.06
N LYS A 161 -12.06 7.95 3.34
CA LYS A 161 -11.59 8.15 4.71
C LYS A 161 -12.18 9.42 5.33
N GLN A 162 -12.15 10.54 4.60
CA GLN A 162 -12.62 11.84 5.10
C GLN A 162 -14.12 11.84 5.32
N VAL A 163 -14.90 11.32 4.36
CA VAL A 163 -16.35 11.22 4.50
C VAL A 163 -16.71 10.22 5.62
N GLY A 164 -15.98 9.12 5.75
CA GLY A 164 -16.16 8.20 6.87
C GLY A 164 -15.93 8.86 8.23
N GLN A 165 -14.88 9.68 8.36
CA GLN A 165 -14.62 10.47 9.58
C GLN A 165 -15.73 11.50 9.84
N PHE A 166 -16.25 12.14 8.79
CA PHE A 166 -17.40 13.05 8.90
C PHE A 166 -18.65 12.33 9.40
N LEU A 167 -19.00 11.17 8.83
CA LEU A 167 -20.14 10.35 9.28
C LEU A 167 -19.98 9.83 10.71
N GLN A 168 -18.74 9.66 11.18
CA GLN A 168 -18.42 9.31 12.57
C GLN A 168 -18.40 10.53 13.52
N GLY A 169 -18.68 11.74 13.04
CA GLY A 169 -18.64 12.98 13.84
C GLY A 169 -17.22 13.42 14.24
N GLN A 170 -16.18 12.87 13.61
CA GLN A 170 -14.77 13.17 13.92
C GLN A 170 -14.22 14.36 13.11
N LEU A 171 -14.99 14.83 12.12
CA LEU A 171 -14.64 15.93 11.23
C LEU A 171 -15.89 16.76 10.98
N MET A 172 -15.76 18.09 11.04
CA MET A 172 -16.81 19.02 10.62
C MET A 172 -16.45 19.55 9.24
N ILE A 173 -17.42 19.58 8.33
CA ILE A 173 -17.28 20.26 7.05
C ILE A 173 -17.60 21.74 7.32
N HIS A 174 -16.63 22.64 7.12
CA HIS A 174 -16.95 24.06 7.04
C HIS A 174 -17.48 24.35 5.63
N SER A 175 -18.63 25.03 5.62
CA SER A 175 -19.37 25.45 4.43
C SER A 175 -18.59 26.45 3.59
#